data_AF-A0A2A5GVP8-F1
#
_entry.id   AF-A0A2A5GVP8-F1
#
_cell.length_a   1.000
_cell.length_b   1.000
_cell.length_c   1.000
_cell.angle_alpha   90.00
_cell.angle_beta   90.00
_cell.angle_gamma   90.00
#
_symmetry.space_group_name_H-M   'P 1'
#
loop_
_entity.id
_entity.type
_entity.pdbx_description
1 polymer ?
#
loop_
_entity_poly.entity_id
_entity_poly.type
_entity_poly.pdbx_seq_one_letter_code
_entity_poly.pdbx_strand_id
1 'polypeptide(L)'
;MKKFNKIAAQGEAFIRRIDNRPDDLIPVKSENGRHIIAHSETGHHHVMNAGDCQLLERVNVSEGMRILHLIVEKTTSLEHLRNNDTHEAIQFEPGEYEIRIQREYTPEGFRRVQD
;
A
#
# COMPACT_ATOMS: atom_id res chain seq x y z
N MET A 1 -6.99 2.89 -16.22
CA MET A 1 -6.86 2.17 -14.93
C MET A 1 -6.19 0.85 -15.23
N LYS A 2 -5.02 0.59 -14.63
CA LYS A 2 -4.30 -0.65 -14.88
C LYS A 2 -4.90 -1.77 -14.06
N LYS A 3 -5.25 -2.86 -14.73
CA LYS A 3 -5.64 -4.12 -14.09
C LYS A 3 -4.41 -5.00 -13.97
N PHE A 4 -4.33 -5.79 -12.90
CA PHE A 4 -3.30 -6.79 -12.72
C PHE A 4 -3.90 -8.09 -12.19
N ASN A 5 -3.28 -9.22 -12.53
CA ASN A 5 -3.80 -10.53 -12.13
C ASN A 5 -3.05 -11.10 -10.91
N LYS A 6 -1.72 -10.99 -10.88
CA LYS A 6 -0.88 -11.56 -9.82
C LYS A 6 0.04 -10.55 -9.13
N ILE A 7 0.68 -9.68 -9.90
CA ILE A 7 1.64 -8.70 -9.38
C ILE A 7 1.43 -7.34 -10.05
N ALA A 8 1.69 -6.27 -9.31
CA ALA A 8 1.77 -4.91 -9.81
C ALA A 8 2.83 -4.15 -9.01
N ALA A 9 3.29 -3.02 -9.54
CA ALA A 9 4.18 -2.12 -8.82
C ALA A 9 3.77 -0.67 -9.11
N GLN A 10 3.85 0.18 -8.09
CA GLN A 10 3.59 1.61 -8.19
C GLN A 10 4.53 2.37 -7.25
N GLY A 11 5.50 3.09 -7.82
CA GLY A 11 6.59 3.69 -7.05
C GLY A 11 7.33 2.63 -6.24
N GLU A 12 7.46 2.86 -4.92
CA GLU A 12 8.08 1.96 -3.94
C GLU A 12 7.21 0.76 -3.51
N ALA A 13 5.93 0.74 -3.90
CA ALA A 13 5.00 -0.31 -3.48
C ALA A 13 5.01 -1.48 -4.48
N PHE A 14 5.50 -2.63 -4.04
CA PHE A 14 5.37 -3.89 -4.74
C PHE A 14 4.13 -4.63 -4.24
N ILE A 15 3.17 -4.87 -5.13
CA ILE A 15 1.86 -5.45 -4.83
C ILE A 15 1.80 -6.88 -5.39
N ARG A 16 1.36 -7.82 -4.57
CA ARG A 16 1.18 -9.22 -4.97
C ARG A 16 -0.13 -9.77 -4.43
N ARG A 17 -0.92 -10.43 -5.28
CA ARG A 17 -2.07 -11.20 -4.84
C ARG A 17 -1.60 -12.46 -4.11
N ILE A 18 -2.20 -12.75 -2.97
CA ILE A 18 -1.86 -13.91 -2.14
C ILE A 18 -3.11 -14.74 -1.85
N ASP A 19 -2.92 -16.04 -1.66
CA ASP A 19 -3.99 -16.96 -1.27
C ASP A 19 -4.04 -17.20 0.26
N ASN A 20 -2.94 -16.89 0.97
CA ASN A 20 -2.82 -17.08 2.41
C ASN A 20 -2.11 -15.89 3.04
N ARG A 21 -2.69 -15.36 4.13
CA ARG A 21 -2.09 -14.29 4.93
C ARG A 21 -1.33 -14.87 6.14
N PRO A 22 -0.27 -14.20 6.63
CA PRO A 22 0.38 -14.56 7.89
C PRO A 22 -0.50 -14.21 9.10
N ASP A 23 -0.27 -14.87 10.24
CA ASP A 23 -0.99 -14.63 11.48
C ASP A 23 -0.53 -13.35 12.22
N ASP A 24 0.69 -12.88 11.95
CA ASP A 24 1.31 -11.74 12.63
C ASP A 24 0.89 -10.36 12.07
N LEU A 25 -0.42 -10.17 11.92
CA LEU A 25 -1.04 -8.99 11.33
C LEU A 25 -1.85 -8.18 12.35
N ILE A 26 -1.69 -6.86 12.32
CA ILE A 26 -2.48 -5.92 13.12
C ILE A 26 -3.30 -4.97 12.23
N PRO A 27 -4.53 -4.59 12.63
CA PRO A 27 -5.33 -3.64 11.87
C PRO A 27 -4.71 -2.25 11.87
N VAL A 28 -4.61 -1.66 10.68
CA VAL A 28 -4.22 -0.27 10.49
C VAL A 28 -5.47 0.60 10.46
N LYS A 29 -5.53 1.60 11.33
CA LYS A 29 -6.65 2.54 11.35
C LYS A 29 -6.67 3.34 10.05
N SER A 30 -7.87 3.48 9.47
CA SER A 30 -8.11 4.43 8.38
C SER A 30 -8.07 5.86 8.91
N GLU A 31 -7.57 6.79 8.11
CA GLU A 31 -7.62 8.22 8.39
C GLU A 31 -8.61 8.89 7.44
N ASN A 32 -9.61 9.61 7.96
CA ASN A 32 -10.64 10.28 7.16
C ASN A 32 -11.35 9.35 6.15
N GLY A 33 -11.63 8.10 6.54
CA GLY A 33 -12.26 7.09 5.67
C GLY A 33 -11.35 6.52 4.58
N ARG A 34 -10.04 6.79 4.64
CA ARG A 34 -9.06 6.31 3.68
C ARG A 34 -7.95 5.50 4.36
N HIS A 35 -7.54 4.43 3.72
CA HIS A 35 -6.34 3.68 4.08
C HIS A 35 -5.14 4.25 3.32
N ILE A 36 -4.11 4.65 4.05
CA ILE A 36 -2.84 5.12 3.46
C ILE A 36 -1.93 3.92 3.26
N ILE A 37 -1.77 3.51 2.00
CA ILE A 37 -0.99 2.34 1.61
C ILE A 37 0.50 2.69 1.58
N ALA A 38 0.86 3.69 0.79
CA ALA A 38 2.22 4.15 0.61
C ALA A 38 2.25 5.68 0.57
N HIS A 39 3.37 6.26 0.95
CA HIS A 39 3.57 7.70 0.84
C HIS A 39 4.48 7.94 -0.35
N SER A 40 3.95 8.56 -1.39
CA SER A 40 4.76 9.07 -2.48
C SER A 40 5.75 10.10 -1.95
N GLU A 41 6.92 10.02 -2.52
CA GLU A 41 8.13 10.74 -2.16
C GLU A 41 8.00 12.27 -2.19
N THR A 42 7.23 12.79 -3.16
CA THR A 42 6.97 14.23 -3.28
C THR A 42 5.81 14.71 -2.37
N GLY A 43 5.44 13.93 -1.34
CA GLY A 43 4.41 14.28 -0.35
C GLY A 43 2.99 13.85 -0.70
N HIS A 44 2.82 12.90 -1.62
CA HIS A 44 1.49 12.40 -2.00
C HIS A 44 1.17 11.10 -1.29
N HIS A 45 -0.10 10.76 -1.19
CA HIS A 45 -0.53 9.51 -0.56
C HIS A 45 -1.15 8.60 -1.60
N HIS A 46 -0.75 7.34 -1.57
CA HIS A 46 -1.47 6.26 -2.20
C HIS A 46 -2.56 5.82 -1.24
N VAL A 47 -3.81 6.11 -1.62
CA VAL A 47 -4.96 5.90 -0.75
C VAL A 47 -5.93 4.91 -1.36
N MET A 48 -6.60 4.19 -0.47
CA MET A 48 -7.74 3.33 -0.82
C MET A 48 -8.92 3.67 0.08
N ASN A 49 -10.13 3.45 -0.42
CA ASN A 49 -11.35 3.67 0.37
C ASN A 49 -11.46 2.60 1.47
N ALA A 50 -11.53 3.03 2.73
CA ALA A 50 -11.65 2.12 3.87
C ALA A 50 -13.00 1.40 3.95
N GLY A 51 -14.02 1.86 3.21
CA GLY A 51 -15.30 1.18 3.10
C GLY A 51 -15.30 -0.04 2.17
N ASP A 52 -14.28 -0.18 1.31
CA ASP A 52 -14.19 -1.23 0.29
C ASP A 52 -13.10 -2.26 0.59
N CYS A 53 -12.21 -1.96 1.54
CA CYS A 53 -11.08 -2.80 1.91
C CYS A 53 -10.66 -2.59 3.37
N GLN A 54 -9.99 -3.61 3.92
CA GLN A 54 -9.35 -3.56 5.22
C GLN A 54 -7.83 -3.55 5.05
N LEU A 55 -7.15 -2.71 5.82
CA LEU A 55 -5.69 -2.66 5.84
C LEU A 55 -5.13 -3.26 7.14
N LEU A 56 -4.18 -4.16 6.98
CA LEU A 56 -3.42 -4.82 8.03
C LEU A 56 -1.93 -4.52 7.83
N GLU A 57 -1.16 -4.47 8.91
CA GLU A 57 0.29 -4.31 8.90
C GLU A 57 0.94 -5.49 9.61
N ARG A 58 2.05 -5.96 9.05
CA ARG A 58 2.85 -7.01 9.65
C ARG A 58 3.79 -6.43 10.70
N VAL A 59 3.76 -6.96 11.92
CA VAL A 59 4.53 -6.42 13.05
C VAL A 59 5.93 -6.99 13.18
N ASN A 60 6.18 -8.19 12.66
CA ASN A 60 7.48 -8.87 12.76
C ASN A 60 8.27 -8.77 11.45
N VAL A 61 8.57 -7.55 11.01
CA VAL A 61 9.36 -7.28 9.80
C VAL A 61 10.65 -6.55 10.15
N SER A 62 11.67 -6.68 9.29
CA SER A 62 12.93 -5.94 9.46
C SER A 62 12.67 -4.43 9.41
N GLU A 63 13.44 -3.64 10.17
CA GLU A 63 13.21 -2.19 10.32
C GLU A 63 13.23 -1.40 8.99
N GLY A 64 13.93 -1.90 7.98
CA GLY A 64 13.97 -1.36 6.62
C GLY A 64 12.84 -1.81 5.68
N MET A 65 11.86 -2.56 6.19
CA MET A 65 10.77 -3.10 5.38
C MET A 65 9.43 -2.86 6.05
N ARG A 66 8.44 -2.47 5.27
CA ARG A 66 7.05 -2.45 5.69
C ARG A 66 6.26 -3.42 4.83
N ILE A 67 5.55 -4.35 5.46
CA ILE A 67 4.66 -5.28 4.77
C ILE A 67 3.23 -4.98 5.23
N LEU A 68 2.40 -4.62 4.27
CA LEU A 68 0.97 -4.44 4.46
C LEU A 68 0.21 -5.61 3.85
N HIS A 69 -0.94 -5.89 4.42
CA HIS A 69 -1.90 -6.84 3.91
C HIS A 69 -3.21 -6.12 3.67
N LEU A 70 -3.70 -6.20 2.46
CA LEU A 70 -4.93 -5.57 2.02
C LEU A 70 -5.96 -6.65 1.72
N ILE A 71 -7.11 -6.56 2.37
CA ILE A 71 -8.26 -7.43 2.13
C ILE A 71 -9.28 -6.58 1.39
N VAL A 72 -9.51 -6.89 0.12
CA VAL A 72 -10.43 -6.17 -0.74
C VAL A 72 -11.75 -6.92 -0.80
N GLU A 73 -12.82 -6.32 -0.26
CA GLU A 73 -14.16 -6.91 -0.26
C GLU A 73 -14.94 -6.53 -1.52
N LYS A 74 -14.70 -5.31 -2.02
CA LYS A 74 -15.32 -4.77 -3.24
C LYS A 74 -14.25 -4.22 -4.16
N THR A 75 -14.48 -4.35 -5.47
CA THR A 75 -13.58 -3.79 -6.48
C THR A 75 -13.32 -2.31 -6.17
N THR A 76 -12.05 -1.98 -5.96
CA THR A 76 -11.61 -0.65 -5.51
C THR A 76 -10.34 -0.25 -6.25
N SER A 77 -9.88 0.98 -6.03
CA SER A 77 -8.76 1.56 -6.78
C SER A 77 -7.75 2.16 -5.84
N LEU A 78 -6.47 1.99 -6.16
CA LEU A 78 -5.39 2.69 -5.50
C LEU A 78 -5.22 4.06 -6.18
N GLU A 79 -5.75 5.09 -5.53
CA GLU A 79 -5.72 6.45 -6.03
C GLU A 79 -4.43 7.15 -5.59
N HIS A 80 -3.82 7.90 -6.52
CA HIS A 80 -2.64 8.72 -6.25
C HIS A 80 -3.08 10.19 -6.17
N LEU A 81 -3.17 10.74 -4.96
CA LEU A 81 -3.64 12.11 -4.76
C LEU A 81 -2.56 13.14 -5.14
N ARG A 82 -2.47 13.51 -6.43
CA ARG A 82 -1.57 14.57 -6.93
C ARG A 82 -2.33 15.69 -7.61
N ASN A 83 -1.90 16.94 -7.38
CA ASN A 83 -2.52 18.14 -7.96
C ASN A 83 -2.45 18.21 -9.50
N ASN A 84 -1.54 17.44 -10.12
CA ASN A 84 -1.41 17.34 -11.57
C ASN A 84 -1.36 15.84 -11.94
N ASP A 85 -2.50 15.34 -12.38
CA ASP A 85 -2.88 13.94 -12.56
C ASP A 85 -2.11 13.28 -13.72
N THR A 86 -1.07 12.49 -13.44
CA THR A 86 -0.29 11.77 -14.48
C THR A 86 0.01 10.30 -14.17
N HIS A 87 -0.54 9.73 -13.08
CA HIS A 87 -0.36 8.30 -12.79
C HIS A 87 -1.68 7.55 -12.94
N GLU A 88 -1.66 6.46 -13.70
CA GLU A 88 -2.83 5.64 -13.94
C GLU A 88 -3.15 4.80 -12.70
N ALA A 89 -4.31 5.03 -12.07
CA ALA A 89 -4.76 4.26 -10.90
C ALA A 89 -4.78 2.75 -11.17
N ILE A 90 -4.38 1.97 -10.17
CA ILE A 90 -4.42 0.50 -10.21
C ILE A 90 -5.73 0.02 -9.63
N GLN A 91 -6.44 -0.82 -10.39
CA GLN A 91 -7.67 -1.46 -9.94
C GLN A 91 -7.35 -2.76 -9.19
N PHE A 92 -8.00 -2.94 -8.05
CA PHE A 92 -7.95 -4.13 -7.23
C PHE A 92 -9.31 -4.83 -7.31
N GLU A 93 -9.29 -6.11 -7.69
CA GLU A 93 -10.45 -6.97 -7.60
C GLU A 93 -10.59 -7.52 -6.17
N PRO A 94 -11.76 -8.08 -5.79
CA PRO A 94 -11.91 -8.73 -4.50
C PRO A 94 -10.89 -9.84 -4.28
N GLY A 95 -10.26 -9.84 -3.11
CA GLY A 95 -9.20 -10.78 -2.75
C GLY A 95 -8.19 -10.21 -1.75
N GLU A 96 -7.18 -11.02 -1.44
CA GLU A 96 -6.12 -10.66 -0.51
C GLU A 96 -4.83 -10.32 -1.25
N TYR A 97 -4.16 -9.28 -0.77
CA TYR A 97 -2.96 -8.73 -1.38
C TYR A 97 -1.90 -8.43 -0.31
N GLU A 98 -0.66 -8.79 -0.60
CA GLU A 98 0.52 -8.37 0.14
C GLU A 98 1.14 -7.17 -0.58
N ILE A 99 1.44 -6.12 0.17
CA ILE A 99 2.10 -4.92 -0.34
C ILE A 99 3.40 -4.75 0.43
N ARG A 100 4.51 -4.81 -0.28
CA ARG A 100 5.86 -4.65 0.26
C ARG A 100 6.36 -3.27 -0.11
N ILE A 101 6.79 -2.52 0.89
CA ILE A 101 7.34 -1.17 0.74
C ILE A 101 8.74 -1.20 1.34
N GLN A 102 9.72 -0.81 0.54
CA GLN A 102 11.09 -0.65 1.00
C GLN A 102 11.21 0.67 1.77
N ARG A 103 11.84 0.65 2.95
CA ARG A 103 12.23 1.86 3.69
C ARG A 103 13.74 1.97 3.61
N GLU A 104 14.28 3.10 3.16
CA GLU A 104 15.71 3.35 3.29
C GLU A 104 16.10 3.67 4.72
N TYR A 105 17.28 3.17 5.10
CA TYR A 105 17.92 3.40 6.39
C TYR A 105 18.83 4.63 6.30
N THR A 106 18.58 5.65 7.13
CA THR A 106 19.51 6.78 7.33
C THR A 106 20.03 6.81 8.77
N PRO A 107 21.35 6.99 9.00
CA PRO A 107 21.97 6.89 10.33
C PRO A 107 21.62 8.01 11.33
N GLU A 108 20.82 9.01 10.95
CA GLU A 108 20.29 10.08 11.84
C GLU A 108 18.84 9.83 12.30
N GLY A 109 18.31 8.61 12.10
CA GLY A 109 16.89 8.30 12.22
C GLY A 109 16.21 8.27 10.84
N PHE A 110 14.99 7.73 10.77
CA PHE A 110 14.29 7.48 9.51
C PHE A 110 14.01 8.78 8.73
N ARG A 111 14.68 8.98 7.59
CA ARG A 111 14.31 9.99 6.58
C ARG A 111 14.05 9.27 5.26
N ARG A 112 12.92 9.58 4.64
CA ARG A 112 12.46 8.95 3.40
C ARG A 112 13.41 9.32 2.26
N VAL A 113 13.56 8.39 1.31
CA VAL A 113 14.26 8.58 0.04
C VAL A 113 13.77 9.86 -0.61
N GLN A 114 14.70 10.67 -1.10
CA GLN A 114 14.47 11.72 -2.09
C GLN A 114 15.10 11.22 -3.39
N ASP A 115 14.32 11.23 -4.46
CA ASP A 115 14.73 11.14 -5.86
C ASP A 115 15.61 12.34 -6.22
#